data_AF-A0A7L4JHH2-F1
#
_entry.id   AF-A0A7L4JHH2-F1
#
_cell.length_a   1.000
_cell.length_b   1.000
_cell.length_c   1.000
_cell.angle_alpha   90.00
_cell.angle_beta   90.00
_cell.angle_gamma   90.00
#
_symmetry.space_group_name_H-M   'P 1'
#
loop_
_entity.id
_entity.type
_entity.pdbx_description
1 polymer ?
#
loop_
_entity_poly.entity_id
_entity_poly.type
_entity_poly.pdbx_seq_one_letter_code
_entity_poly.pdbx_strand_id
1 'polypeptide(L)' 'PGVCPLPAGRRALLALVRRSRHRQLPLRELEGGKAPPGTRLGVPFLLHDLLGAQQLLSVPTPSGPLLRLAES' A
#
# COMPACT_ATOMS: atom_id res chain seq x y z
N PRO A 1 -11.32 -3.27 20.50
CA PRO A 1 -10.18 -2.57 19.88
C PRO A 1 -9.28 -3.57 19.15
N GLY A 2 -9.65 -3.89 17.90
CA GLY A 2 -8.98 -4.90 17.09
C GLY A 2 -7.76 -4.32 16.39
N VAL A 3 -6.57 -4.75 16.81
CA VAL A 3 -5.30 -4.46 16.14
C VAL A 3 -5.08 -5.47 15.01
N CYS A 4 -4.77 -5.01 13.81
CA CYS A 4 -4.47 -5.88 12.68
C CYS A 4 -2.96 -6.17 12.65
N PRO A 5 -2.52 -7.44 12.78
CA PRO A 5 -1.10 -7.79 12.75
C PRO A 5 -0.46 -7.46 11.39
N LEU A 6 0.88 -7.33 11.33
CA LEU A 6 1.63 -6.97 10.12
C LEU A 6 1.17 -7.72 8.85
N PRO A 7 0.95 -9.06 8.87
CA PRO A 7 0.44 -9.77 7.69
C PRO A 7 -0.98 -9.35 7.28
N ALA A 8 -1.84 -8.96 8.22
CA ALA A 8 -3.17 -8.44 7.92
C ALA A 8 -3.09 -7.03 7.30
N GLY A 9 -2.20 -6.16 7.80
CA GLY A 9 -1.95 -4.84 7.22
C GLY A 9 -1.46 -4.91 5.77
N ARG A 10 -0.47 -5.77 5.50
CA ARG A 10 0.05 -6.03 4.14
C ARG A 10 -1.06 -6.50 3.19
N ARG A 11 -1.84 -7.48 3.63
CA ARG A 11 -2.97 -8.03 2.86
C ARG A 11 -4.02 -6.96 2.55
N ALA A 12 -4.35 -6.10 3.51
CA ALA A 12 -5.31 -5.02 3.31
C ALA A 12 -4.83 -4.01 2.26
N LEU A 13 -3.55 -3.63 2.31
CA LEU A 13 -2.93 -2.70 1.37
C LEU A 13 -2.86 -3.29 -0.06
N LEU A 14 -2.44 -4.54 -0.19
CA LEU A 14 -2.47 -5.27 -1.47
C LEU A 14 -3.90 -5.41 -2.01
N ALA A 15 -4.88 -5.68 -1.15
CA ALA A 15 -6.27 -5.78 -1.55
C ALA A 15 -6.84 -4.42 -1.99
N LEU A 16 -6.40 -3.32 -1.39
CA LEU A 16 -6.75 -1.97 -1.82
C LEU A 16 -6.22 -1.70 -3.23
N VAL A 17 -4.93 -1.94 -3.48
CA VAL A 17 -4.33 -1.76 -4.82
C VAL A 17 -4.94 -2.70 -5.85
N ARG A 18 -5.33 -3.93 -5.48
CA ARG A 18 -6.03 -4.86 -6.39
C ARG A 18 -7.40 -4.35 -6.83
N ARG A 19 -8.11 -3.65 -5.94
CA ARG A 19 -9.45 -3.11 -6.21
C ARG A 19 -9.41 -1.73 -6.86
N SER A 20 -8.26 -1.07 -6.87
CA SER A 20 -8.13 0.24 -7.50
C SER A 20 -8.12 0.13 -9.03
N ARG A 21 -8.44 1.24 -9.69
CA ARG A 21 -8.53 1.29 -11.15
C ARG A 21 -7.18 0.89 -11.76
N HIS A 22 -7.21 0.00 -12.75
CA HIS A 22 -6.00 -0.52 -13.41
C HIS A 22 -4.98 -1.19 -12.47
N ARG A 23 -5.40 -1.62 -11.28
CA ARG A 23 -4.52 -2.17 -10.22
C ARG A 23 -3.39 -1.19 -9.84
N GLN A 24 -3.69 0.10 -9.91
CA GLN A 24 -2.77 1.19 -9.67
C GLN A 24 -3.37 2.18 -8.69
N LEU A 25 -2.56 2.72 -7.79
CA LEU A 25 -3.00 3.67 -6.76
C LEU A 25 -1.94 4.76 -6.57
N PRO A 26 -2.29 6.06 -6.66
CA PRO A 26 -1.35 7.13 -6.33
C PRO A 26 -0.86 7.04 -4.89
N LEU A 27 0.46 7.18 -4.70
CA LEU A 27 1.07 7.11 -3.37
C LEU A 27 0.47 8.14 -2.40
N ARG A 28 0.22 9.36 -2.88
CA ARG A 28 -0.40 10.44 -2.11
C ARG A 28 -1.77 10.10 -1.52
N GLU A 29 -2.54 9.20 -2.15
CA GLU A 29 -3.84 8.77 -1.64
C GLU A 29 -3.72 7.87 -0.41
N LEU A 30 -2.60 7.15 -0.28
CA LEU A 30 -2.28 6.35 0.89
C LEU A 30 -1.65 7.18 2.01
N GLU A 31 -0.81 8.15 1.66
CA GLU A 31 -0.14 9.03 2.61
C GLU A 31 -1.10 10.03 3.28
N GLY A 32 -2.14 10.46 2.55
CA GLY A 32 -3.22 11.29 3.09
C GLY A 32 -4.36 10.50 3.77
N GLY A 33 -4.35 9.16 3.65
CA GLY A 33 -5.39 8.30 4.19
C GLY A 33 -5.22 8.01 5.68
N LYS A 34 -6.31 7.99 6.44
CA LYS A 34 -6.33 7.52 7.83
C LYS A 34 -5.80 6.08 7.84
N ALA A 35 -4.64 5.86 8.47
CA ALA A 35 -4.05 4.52 8.55
C ALA A 35 -5.13 3.52 9.04
N PRO A 36 -5.23 2.32 8.45
CA PRO A 36 -6.21 1.34 8.88
C PRO A 36 -6.13 1.18 10.40
N PRO A 37 -7.26 1.29 11.12
CA PRO A 37 -7.25 1.21 12.58
C PRO A 37 -6.56 -0.10 13.00
N GLY A 38 -5.60 0.01 13.93
CA GLY A 38 -4.90 -1.16 14.46
C GLY A 38 -3.54 -1.49 13.84
N THR A 39 -2.98 -0.67 12.94
CA THR A 39 -1.59 -0.82 12.47
C THR A 39 -0.61 -0.17 13.45
N ARG A 40 0.27 -0.96 14.09
CA ARG A 40 1.31 -0.45 15.01
C ARG A 40 2.41 0.37 14.32
N LEU A 41 2.57 0.21 13.01
CA LEU A 41 3.68 0.76 12.21
C LEU A 41 3.25 1.79 11.15
N GLY A 42 1.93 1.99 10.97
CA GLY A 42 1.38 2.93 9.99
C GLY A 42 1.50 2.47 8.52
N VAL A 43 0.82 3.20 7.63
CA VAL A 43 0.82 2.95 6.17
C VAL A 43 2.22 3.10 5.54
N PRO A 44 3.05 4.10 5.89
CA PRO A 44 4.38 4.24 5.30
C PRO A 44 5.27 3.01 5.53
N PHE A 45 5.26 2.43 6.73
CA PHE A 45 6.03 1.22 7.01
C PHE A 45 5.58 0.04 6.13
N LEU A 46 4.26 -0.20 6.05
CA LEU A 46 3.71 -1.29 5.25
C LEU A 46 4.05 -1.13 3.77
N LEU A 47 4.10 0.12 3.28
CA LEU A 47 4.52 0.41 1.92
C LEU A 47 5.99 0.08 1.69
N HIS A 48 6.88 0.55 2.57
CA HIS A 48 8.31 0.22 2.47
C HIS A 48 8.55 -1.29 2.51
N ASP A 49 7.83 -2.01 3.38
CA ASP A 49 7.92 -3.47 3.48
C ASP A 49 7.44 -4.17 2.18
N LEU A 50 6.31 -3.75 1.61
CA LEU A 50 5.78 -4.32 0.36
C LEU A 50 6.64 -4.00 -0.87
N LEU A 51 7.24 -2.79 -0.92
CA LEU A 51 8.19 -2.39 -1.95
C LEU A 51 9.49 -3.19 -1.84
N GLY A 52 10.04 -3.33 -0.63
CA GLY A 52 11.23 -4.14 -0.38
C GLY A 52 11.03 -5.63 -0.67
N ALA A 53 9.81 -6.14 -0.44
CA ALA A 53 9.42 -7.49 -0.79
C ALA A 53 9.03 -7.67 -2.26
N GLN A 54 9.16 -6.63 -3.11
CA GLN A 54 8.81 -6.63 -4.53
C GLN A 54 7.37 -7.09 -4.81
N GLN A 55 6.44 -6.86 -3.90
CA GLN A 55 5.02 -7.13 -4.11
C GLN A 55 4.27 -5.91 -4.67
N LEU A 56 4.83 -4.73 -4.43
CA LEU A 56 4.44 -3.49 -5.07
C LEU A 56 5.64 -2.91 -5.81
N LEU A 57 5.34 -2.17 -6.88
CA LEU A 57 6.28 -1.36 -7.64
C LEU A 57 5.85 0.10 -7.53
N SER A 58 6.82 0.99 -7.33
CA SER A 58 6.61 2.43 -7.42
C SER A 58 7.03 2.91 -8.81
N VAL A 59 6.10 3.47 -9.56
CA VAL A 59 6.30 3.97 -10.92
C VAL A 59 6.24 5.50 -10.88
N PRO A 60 7.31 6.21 -11.26
CA PRO A 60 7.29 7.67 -11.31
C PRO A 60 6.36 8.15 -12.43
N THR A 61 5.52 9.13 -12.14
CA THR A 61 4.69 9.82 -13.15
C THR A 61 4.74 11.33 -12.93
N PRO A 62 4.36 12.15 -13.93
CA PRO A 62 4.30 13.60 -13.79
C PRO A 62 3.39 14.09 -12.64
N SER A 63 2.40 13.30 -12.24
CA SER A 63 1.49 13.63 -11.12
C SER A 63 1.94 13.06 -9.77
N GLY A 64 3.15 12.50 -9.71
CA GLY A 64 3.73 11.82 -8.55
C GLY A 64 3.78 10.29 -8.70
N PRO A 65 4.30 9.57 -7.70
CA PRO A 65 4.46 8.12 -7.79
C PRO A 65 3.13 7.38 -7.81
N LEU A 66 3.01 6.38 -8.69
CA LEU A 66 1.94 5.39 -8.69
C LEU A 66 2.46 4.07 -8.13
N LEU A 67 1.68 3.46 -7.24
CA LEU A 67 1.89 2.10 -6.79
C LEU A 67 1.16 1.13 -7.70
N ARG A 68 1.85 0.07 -8.11
CA ARG A 68 1.34 -1.01 -8.96
C ARG A 68 1.66 -2.35 -8.28
N LEU A 69 0.81 -3.36 -8.47
CA LEU A 69 1.17 -4.74 -8.11
C LEU A 69 2.32 -5.24 -8.98
N ALA A 70 3.34 -5.83 -8.39
CA ALA A 70 4.34 -6.55 -9.17
C ALA A 70 3.66 -7.67 -9.96
N GLU A 71 4.01 -7.79 -11.24
CA GLU A 71 3.53 -8.87 -12.09
C GLU A 71 4.29 -10.14 -11.70
N SER A 72 3.55 -11.23 -11.48
CA SER A 72 4.07 -12.57 -11.17
C SER A 72 4.06 -13.43 -12.41
#